data_AF-A0A9E6FD83-F1
#
_entry.id   AF-A0A9E6FD83-F1
#
_cell.length_a   1.000
_cell.length_b   1.000
_cell.length_c   1.000
_cell.angle_alpha   90.00
_cell.angle_beta   90.00
_cell.angle_gamma   90.00
#
_symmetry.space_group_name_H-M   'P 1'
#
loop_
_entity.id
_entity.type
_entity.pdbx_description
1 polymer ?
#
loop_
_entity_poly.entity_id
_entity_poly.type
_entity_poly.pdbx_seq_one_letter_code
_entity_poly.pdbx_strand_id
1 'polypeptide(L)'
;MEKYWFKTKKYGYGFTPVSGAGWAATFIFTFFIIAILYSHNFFVDLGPSKQEIVEGIIEIILSLGVFSYYFEKKTEGELRWRWGEGIKSKPKIKSYTKSKVKTKKK
;
A
#
# COMPACT_ATOMS: atom_id res chain seq x y z
N MET A 1 -4.39 16.58 11.90
CA MET A 1 -4.03 15.16 11.76
C MET A 1 -3.81 14.88 10.29
N GLU A 2 -2.63 14.42 9.90
CA GLU A 2 -2.33 14.10 8.50
C GLU A 2 -3.35 13.09 7.97
N LYS A 3 -4.09 13.48 6.94
CA LYS A 3 -5.24 12.71 6.43
C LYS A 3 -4.80 11.44 5.67
N TYR A 4 -3.56 11.42 5.19
CA TYR A 4 -3.02 10.36 4.35
C TYR A 4 -1.73 9.81 4.96
N TRP A 5 -1.56 8.50 4.88
CA TRP A 5 -0.36 7.84 5.40
C TRP A 5 0.77 7.83 4.39
N PHE A 6 0.41 7.80 3.11
CA PHE A 6 1.32 7.75 1.98
C PHE A 6 0.98 8.81 0.94
N LYS A 7 2.00 9.29 0.23
CA LYS A 7 1.89 10.25 -0.85
C LYS A 7 2.38 9.65 -2.16
N THR A 8 1.64 9.85 -3.25
CA THR A 8 2.03 9.33 -4.57
C THR A 8 3.25 10.08 -5.12
N LYS A 9 4.14 9.36 -5.81
CA LYS A 9 5.26 9.98 -6.54
C LYS A 9 4.75 10.70 -7.80
N LYS A 10 5.42 11.79 -8.19
CA LYS A 10 5.10 12.55 -9.42
C LYS A 10 5.50 11.78 -10.69
N TYR A 11 6.53 10.94 -10.59
CA TYR A 11 7.05 10.11 -11.67
C TYR A 11 7.07 8.64 -11.25
N GLY A 12 6.76 7.74 -12.19
CA GLY A 12 6.79 6.29 -12.01
C GLY A 12 5.57 5.72 -11.28
N TYR A 13 5.77 4.55 -10.67
CA TYR A 13 4.78 3.84 -9.85
C TYR A 13 5.17 3.83 -8.38
N GLY A 14 4.18 3.99 -7.51
CA GLY A 14 4.33 3.82 -6.07
C GLY A 14 4.04 5.06 -5.24
N PHE A 15 4.25 4.90 -3.94
CA PHE A 15 3.95 5.87 -2.92
C PHE A 15 5.03 5.88 -1.85
N THR A 16 5.14 6.98 -1.12
CA THR A 16 6.13 7.18 -0.05
C THR A 16 5.40 7.48 1.25
N PRO A 17 5.80 6.89 2.39
CA PRO A 17 5.21 7.24 3.69
C PRO A 17 5.48 8.70 4.01
N VAL A 18 4.45 9.41 4.47
CA VAL A 18 4.55 10.80 4.93
C VAL A 18 4.21 10.94 6.41
N SER A 19 3.34 10.07 6.91
CA SER A 19 2.94 10.06 8.33
C SER A 19 3.71 9.02 9.14
N GLY A 20 3.75 9.19 10.47
CA GLY A 20 4.31 8.19 11.39
C GLY A 20 3.66 6.80 11.27
N ALA A 21 2.34 6.74 11.03
CA ALA A 21 1.64 5.47 10.78
C ALA A 21 2.05 4.82 9.44
N GLY A 22 2.30 5.63 8.42
CA GLY A 22 2.84 5.18 7.13
C GLY A 22 4.23 4.58 7.29
N TRP A 23 5.11 5.24 8.05
CA TRP A 23 6.43 4.70 8.38
C TRP A 23 6.36 3.41 9.19
N ALA A 24 5.52 3.35 10.22
CA ALA A 24 5.31 2.12 10.99
C ALA A 24 4.86 0.96 10.08
N ALA A 25 3.89 1.20 9.19
CA ALA A 25 3.43 0.20 8.22
C ALA A 25 4.56 -0.22 7.25
N THR A 26 5.38 0.73 6.78
CA THR A 26 6.55 0.42 5.94
C THR A 26 7.56 -0.43 6.69
N PHE A 27 7.90 -0.11 7.94
CA PHE A 27 8.84 -0.92 8.73
C PHE A 27 8.31 -2.33 8.98
N ILE A 28 7.05 -2.47 9.37
CA ILE A 28 6.40 -3.78 9.54
C ILE A 28 6.51 -4.59 8.25
N PHE A 29 6.20 -3.96 7.11
CA PHE A 29 6.30 -4.62 5.81
C PHE A 29 7.76 -4.97 5.45
N THR A 30 8.73 -4.11 5.75
CA THR A 30 10.14 -4.40 5.55
C THR A 30 10.60 -5.61 6.38
N PHE A 31 10.23 -5.67 7.67
CA PHE A 31 10.52 -6.85 8.50
C PHE A 31 9.85 -8.12 7.97
N PHE A 32 8.63 -7.99 7.45
CA PHE A 32 7.93 -9.11 6.81
C PHE A 32 8.67 -9.62 5.56
N ILE A 33 9.16 -8.72 4.70
CA ILE A 33 9.98 -9.12 3.54
C ILE A 33 11.29 -9.78 3.98
N ILE A 34 11.94 -9.26 5.03
CA ILE A 34 13.15 -9.90 5.58
C ILE A 34 12.82 -11.30 6.11
N ALA A 35 11.68 -11.50 6.76
CA ALA A 35 11.24 -12.81 7.22
C ALA A 35 11.00 -13.79 6.07
N ILE A 36 10.41 -13.34 4.95
CA ILE A 36 10.29 -14.14 3.73
C ILE A 36 11.68 -14.54 3.22
N LEU A 37 12.59 -13.58 3.05
CA LEU A 37 13.96 -13.87 2.58
C LEU A 37 14.69 -14.85 3.51
N TYR A 38 14.50 -14.72 4.82
CA TYR A 38 15.05 -15.65 5.79
C TYR A 38 14.45 -17.06 5.66
N SER A 39 13.13 -17.17 5.46
CA SER A 39 12.45 -18.45 5.24
C SER A 39 12.90 -19.16 3.97
N HIS A 40 13.32 -18.41 2.95
CA HIS A 40 13.81 -18.92 1.67
C HIS A 40 15.34 -19.06 1.63
N ASN A 41 16.01 -19.15 2.79
CA ASN A 41 17.45 -19.44 2.86
C ASN A 41 18.36 -18.41 2.14
N PHE A 42 17.93 -17.15 1.98
CA PHE A 42 18.76 -16.12 1.34
C PHE A 42 19.98 -15.67 2.17
N PHE A 43 20.01 -15.99 3.46
CA PHE A 43 21.07 -15.56 4.40
C PHE A 43 21.97 -16.69 4.91
N VAL A 44 21.82 -17.92 4.40
CA VAL A 44 22.69 -19.06 4.76
C VAL A 44 23.84 -19.20 3.76
N ASP A 45 24.97 -19.77 4.19
CA ASP A 45 26.21 -19.84 3.39
C ASP A 45 26.07 -20.58 2.05
N LEU A 46 25.17 -21.57 2.00
CA LEU A 46 24.86 -22.33 0.79
C LEU A 46 24.00 -21.53 -0.21
N GLY A 47 23.33 -20.48 0.26
CA GLY A 47 22.37 -19.69 -0.50
C GLY A 47 21.08 -20.45 -0.86
N PRO A 48 20.13 -19.76 -1.52
CA PRO A 48 18.86 -20.34 -1.93
C PRO A 48 19.00 -21.14 -3.23
N SER A 49 18.26 -22.23 -3.33
CA SER A 49 18.06 -22.96 -4.58
C SER A 49 17.26 -22.14 -5.59
N LYS A 50 17.31 -22.53 -6.88
CA LYS A 50 16.54 -21.85 -7.94
C LYS A 50 15.03 -21.85 -7.65
N GLN A 51 14.54 -22.91 -7.02
CA GLN A 51 13.13 -23.05 -6.67
C GLN A 51 12.74 -22.07 -5.55
N GLU A 52 13.52 -22.01 -4.47
CA GLU A 52 13.30 -21.06 -3.35
C GLU A 52 13.39 -19.61 -3.82
N ILE A 53 14.26 -19.29 -4.78
CA ILE A 53 14.32 -17.96 -5.39
C ILE A 53 12.99 -17.62 -6.08
N VAL A 54 12.46 -18.54 -6.89
CA VAL A 54 11.20 -18.31 -7.63
C VAL A 54 10.03 -18.20 -6.66
N GLU A 55 9.95 -19.07 -5.66
CA GLU A 55 8.92 -19.05 -4.62
C GLU A 55 8.96 -17.75 -3.82
N GLY A 56 10.15 -17.34 -3.37
CA GLY A 56 10.36 -16.07 -2.65
C GLY A 56 9.99 -14.85 -3.48
N ILE A 57 10.32 -14.81 -4.77
CA ILE A 57 9.94 -13.70 -5.66
C ILE A 57 8.41 -13.63 -5.81
N ILE A 58 7.74 -14.75 -6.03
CA ILE A 58 6.28 -14.81 -6.16
C ILE A 58 5.62 -14.31 -4.86
N GLU A 59 6.11 -14.78 -3.71
CA GLU A 59 5.59 -14.38 -2.40
C GLU A 59 5.78 -12.88 -2.13
N ILE A 60 6.94 -12.31 -2.49
CA ILE A 60 7.20 -10.87 -2.40
C ILE A 60 6.24 -10.08 -3.29
N ILE A 61 6.02 -10.51 -4.54
CA ILE A 61 5.10 -9.83 -5.48
C ILE A 61 3.67 -9.86 -4.94
N LEU A 62 3.20 -11.02 -4.45
CA LEU A 62 1.88 -11.17 -3.85
C LEU A 62 1.73 -10.26 -2.62
N SER A 63 2.73 -10.25 -1.75
CA SER A 63 2.76 -9.44 -0.53
C SER A 63 2.74 -7.94 -0.83
N LEU A 64 3.51 -7.50 -1.84
CA LEU A 64 3.48 -6.12 -2.35
C LEU A 64 2.10 -5.74 -2.90
N GLY A 65 1.44 -6.66 -3.61
CA GLY A 65 0.08 -6.48 -4.11
C GLY A 65 -0.93 -6.30 -2.98
N VAL A 66 -0.90 -7.18 -1.97
CA VAL A 66 -1.78 -7.12 -0.79
C VAL A 66 -1.54 -5.83 0.00
N PHE A 67 -0.27 -5.49 0.25
CA PHE A 67 0.10 -4.26 0.95
C PHE A 67 -0.40 -3.02 0.20
N SER A 68 -0.18 -2.97 -1.12
CA SER A 68 -0.62 -1.86 -1.95
C SER A 68 -2.14 -1.72 -1.97
N TYR A 69 -2.87 -2.84 -2.09
CA TYR A 69 -4.33 -2.86 -2.06
C TYR A 69 -4.90 -2.37 -0.72
N TYR A 70 -4.34 -2.85 0.40
CA TYR A 70 -4.79 -2.48 1.74
C TYR A 70 -4.57 -0.99 2.02
N PHE A 71 -3.42 -0.45 1.62
CA PHE A 71 -3.05 0.94 1.88
C PHE A 71 -3.49 1.93 0.80
N GLU A 72 -4.05 1.48 -0.32
CA GLU A 72 -4.53 2.36 -1.40
C GLU A 72 -5.53 3.43 -0.91
N LYS A 73 -6.37 3.08 0.06
CA LYS A 73 -7.35 4.01 0.68
C LYS A 73 -6.71 5.03 1.61
N LYS A 74 -5.48 4.77 2.08
CA LYS A 74 -4.70 5.65 2.96
C LYS A 74 -3.67 6.48 2.17
N THR A 75 -3.56 6.26 0.87
CA THR A 75 -2.67 7.00 -0.03
C THR A 75 -3.37 8.24 -0.61
N GLU A 76 -2.64 9.35 -0.70
CA GLU A 76 -3.11 10.56 -1.37
C GLU A 76 -3.17 10.38 -2.90
N GLY A 77 -4.30 9.87 -3.40
CA GLY A 77 -4.53 9.67 -4.83
C GLY A 77 -4.63 8.21 -5.24
N GLU A 78 -4.58 7.96 -6.55
CA GLU A 78 -4.62 6.62 -7.14
C GLU A 78 -3.23 6.05 -7.41
N LEU A 79 -3.10 4.75 -7.18
CA LEU A 79 -1.97 3.91 -7.56
C LEU A 79 -1.99 3.71 -9.08
N ARG A 80 -1.28 4.57 -9.80
CA ARG A 80 -1.13 4.51 -11.25
C ARG A 80 0.25 4.95 -11.66
N TRP A 81 0.71 4.46 -12.81
CA TRP A 81 1.93 4.97 -13.43
C TRP A 81 1.75 6.44 -13.82
N ARG A 82 2.74 7.28 -13.53
CA ARG A 82 2.69 8.73 -13.83
C ARG A 82 3.96 9.17 -14.55
N TRP A 83 3.78 10.02 -15.56
CA TRP A 83 4.87 10.64 -16.32
C TRP A 83 5.10 12.12 -15.95
N GLY A 84 4.77 12.52 -14.72
CA GLY A 84 4.92 13.92 -14.29
C GLY A 84 3.65 14.74 -14.24
N GLU A 85 2.50 14.16 -14.61
CA GLU A 85 1.20 14.82 -14.48
C GLU A 85 0.90 15.18 -13.02
N GLY A 86 0.30 16.35 -12.81
CA GLY A 86 -0.09 16.84 -11.48
C GLY A 86 -0.95 15.84 -10.71
N ILE A 87 -0.84 15.85 -9.38
CA ILE A 87 -1.61 14.94 -8.51
C ILE A 87 -3.10 15.30 -8.62
N LYS A 88 -3.84 14.56 -9.45
CA LYS A 88 -5.31 14.58 -9.39
C LYS A 88 -5.72 13.92 -8.07
N SER A 89 -6.19 14.73 -7.12
CA SER A 89 -6.72 14.23 -5.86
C SER A 89 -7.93 13.34 -6.15
N LYS A 90 -8.04 12.20 -5.45
CA LYS A 90 -9.24 11.35 -5.54
C LYS A 90 -10.46 12.23 -5.28
N PRO A 91 -11.51 12.19 -6.13
CA PRO A 91 -12.73 12.95 -5.87
C PRO A 91 -13.21 12.60 -4.47
N LYS A 92 -13.44 13.61 -3.62
CA LYS A 92 -14.04 13.39 -2.29
C LYS A 92 -15.31 12.59 -2.53
N ILE A 93 -15.33 11.33 -2.09
CA ILE A 93 -16.57 10.54 -2.04
C ILE A 93 -17.51 11.40 -1.22
N LYS A 94 -18.50 12.02 -1.87
CA LYS A 94 -19.54 12.79 -1.19
C LYS A 94 -20.17 11.80 -0.23
N SER A 95 -19.93 11.98 1.06
CA SER A 95 -20.70 11.31 2.10
C SER A 95 -22.16 11.64 1.79
N TYR A 96 -22.92 10.64 1.34
CA TYR A 96 -24.36 10.77 1.20
C TYR A 96 -24.90 11.06 2.59
N THR A 97 -25.13 12.34 2.85
CA THR A 97 -25.86 12.82 4.01
C THR A 97 -27.20 12.10 3.99
N LYS A 98 -27.40 11.16 4.92
CA LYS A 98 -28.69 10.52 5.18
C LYS A 98 -29.74 11.63 5.26
N SER A 99 -30.57 11.74 4.23
CA SER A 99 -31.73 12.61 4.23
C SER A 99 -32.63 12.17 5.38
N LYS A 100 -32.92 13.12 6.25
CA LYS A 100 -33.89 12.98 7.35
C LYS A 100 -35.19 12.40 6.77
N VAL A 101 -35.51 11.16 7.12
CA VAL A 101 -36.85 10.60 6.99
C VAL A 101 -37.72 11.39 7.98
N LYS A 102 -38.40 12.43 7.48
CA LYS A 102 -39.45 13.12 8.22
C LYS A 102 -40.60 12.13 8.38
N THR A 103 -40.77 11.65 9.60
CA THR A 103 -42.00 11.05 10.13
C THR A 103 -43.20 11.92 9.80
N LYS A 104 -44.09 11.41 8.95
CA LYS A 104 -45.45 11.94 8.79
C LYS A 104 -46.36 11.13 9.70
N LYS A 105 -46.66 11.69 10.87
CA LYS A 105 -47.76 11.25 11.76
C LYS A 105 -49.07 11.31 10.96
N LYS A 106 -49.84 10.22 10.99
CA LYS A 106 -51.29 10.23 10.85
C LYS A 106 -51.87 9.96 12.23
#